data_AF-A0A7V4STH2-F1
#
_entry.id   AF-A0A7V4STH2-F1
#
_cell.length_a   1.000
_cell.length_b   1.000
_cell.length_c   1.000
_cell.angle_alpha   90.00
_cell.angle_beta   90.00
_cell.angle_gamma   90.00
#
_symmetry.space_group_name_H-M   'P 1'
#
loop_
_entity.id
_entity.type
_entity.pdbx_description
1 polymer ?
#
loop_
_entity_poly.entity_id
_entity_poly.type
_entity_poly.pdbx_seq_one_letter_code
_entity_poly.pdbx_strand_id
1 'polypeptide(L)'
;MDDTKPVAMGQVDVGTEARLTEREREILKLIFEGKCSNEVAQTLRVSKRTVDFHLARAYVKLGVSNRFQAFRRAVELGIISD
;
A
#
# COMPACT_ATOMS: atom_id res chain seq x y z
N MET A 1 -24.35 9.30 -7.16
CA MET A 1 -24.44 8.12 -6.27
C MET A 1 -23.02 7.81 -5.88
N ASP A 2 -22.57 8.52 -4.84
CA ASP A 2 -21.20 8.54 -4.36
C ASP A 2 -21.19 7.72 -3.06
N ASP A 3 -21.16 6.40 -3.21
CA ASP A 3 -21.19 5.45 -2.10
C ASP A 3 -19.81 5.35 -1.42
N THR A 4 -19.36 6.46 -0.82
CA THR A 4 -18.20 6.45 0.07
C THR A 4 -18.71 6.20 1.50
N LYS A 5 -18.82 4.92 1.86
CA LYS A 5 -19.13 4.46 3.23
C LYS A 5 -18.06 4.95 4.24
N PRO A 6 -18.46 5.22 5.50
CA PRO A 6 -17.61 5.83 6.51
C PRO A 6 -16.54 4.82 6.98
N VAL A 7 -15.29 5.27 7.06
CA VAL A 7 -14.21 4.48 7.68
C VAL A 7 -14.34 4.60 9.20
N ALA A 8 -14.53 3.46 9.86
CA ALA A 8 -14.67 3.38 11.31
C ALA A 8 -13.41 3.91 12.01
N MET A 9 -13.61 4.89 12.90
CA MET A 9 -12.64 5.26 13.94
C MET A 9 -12.55 4.12 14.95
N GLY A 10 -11.35 3.57 15.13
CA GLY A 10 -11.07 2.47 16.04
C GLY A 10 -9.57 2.31 16.31
N GLN A 11 -9.08 3.12 17.24
CA GLN A 11 -7.99 2.93 18.21
C GLN A 11 -6.57 2.45 17.77
N VAL A 12 -5.63 3.35 18.09
CA VAL A 12 -4.20 3.41 18.47
C VAL A 12 -3.19 2.24 18.30
N ASP A 13 -2.01 2.67 17.82
CA ASP A 13 -0.61 2.27 17.98
C ASP A 13 -0.21 0.90 18.58
N VAL A 14 0.40 0.03 17.74
CA VAL A 14 1.80 -0.47 17.81
C VAL A 14 2.08 -1.20 16.49
N GLY A 15 2.99 -0.68 15.66
CA GLY A 15 3.48 -1.33 14.43
C GLY A 15 2.58 -1.18 13.20
N THR A 16 2.70 -0.10 12.44
CA THR A 16 1.96 0.07 11.17
C THR A 16 2.34 -1.01 10.14
N GLU A 17 3.51 -1.64 10.27
CA GLU A 17 3.90 -2.86 9.53
C GLU A 17 2.89 -4.01 9.69
N ALA A 18 2.28 -4.14 10.88
CA ALA A 18 1.36 -5.21 11.22
C ALA A 18 -0.02 -5.05 10.58
N ARG A 19 -0.37 -3.88 10.02
CA ARG A 19 -1.67 -3.64 9.37
C ARG A 19 -1.68 -3.98 7.88
N LEU A 20 -0.52 -3.97 7.23
CA LEU A 20 -0.43 -4.37 5.82
C LEU A 20 -0.51 -5.90 5.71
N THR A 21 -1.17 -6.38 4.66
CA THR A 21 -1.10 -7.80 4.28
C THR A 21 0.23 -8.07 3.59
N GLU A 22 0.62 -9.34 3.53
CA GLU A 22 1.83 -9.75 2.82
C GLU A 22 1.84 -9.26 1.37
N ARG A 23 0.69 -9.38 0.70
CA ARG A 23 0.55 -8.95 -0.69
C ARG A 23 0.67 -7.45 -0.87
N GLU A 24 0.14 -6.66 0.07
CA GLU A 24 0.27 -5.21 0.06
C GLU A 24 1.74 -4.79 0.27
N ARG A 25 2.45 -5.45 1.20
CA ARG A 25 3.89 -5.21 1.42
C ARG A 25 4.71 -5.54 0.19
N GLU A 26 4.49 -6.71 -0.40
CA GLU A 26 5.22 -7.17 -1.58
C GLU A 26 5.04 -6.22 -2.76
N ILE A 27 3.80 -5.77 -2.99
CA ILE A 27 3.49 -4.78 -4.04
C ILE A 27 4.18 -3.45 -3.75
N LEU A 28 4.07 -2.92 -2.53
CA LEU A 28 4.72 -1.68 -2.15
C LEU A 28 6.24 -1.77 -2.37
N LYS A 29 6.88 -2.84 -1.91
CA LYS A 29 8.32 -3.09 -2.10
C LYS A 29 8.72 -2.99 -3.57
N LEU A 30 8.02 -3.70 -4.46
CA LEU A 30 8.32 -3.66 -5.88
C LEU A 30 8.12 -2.27 -6.50
N ILE A 31 7.08 -1.54 -6.06
CA ILE A 31 6.87 -0.14 -6.49
C ILE A 31 8.03 0.76 -6.05
N PHE A 32 8.57 0.53 -4.85
CA PHE A 32 9.67 1.32 -4.30
C PHE A 32 11.04 0.93 -4.87
N GLU A 33 11.18 -0.29 -5.39
CA GLU A 33 12.27 -0.68 -6.30
C GLU A 33 12.18 0.01 -7.68
N GLY A 34 11.20 0.89 -7.90
CA GLY A 34 11.04 1.66 -9.13
C GLY A 34 10.13 1.01 -10.17
N LYS A 35 9.51 -0.14 -9.87
CA LYS A 35 8.64 -0.82 -10.82
C LYS A 35 7.30 -0.11 -10.95
N CYS A 36 6.74 -0.10 -12.15
CA CYS A 36 5.39 0.36 -12.43
C CYS A 36 4.35 -0.74 -12.13
N SER A 37 3.06 -0.38 -11.95
CA SER A 37 2.00 -1.37 -11.65
C SER A 37 1.91 -2.51 -12.68
N ASN A 38 2.28 -2.26 -13.94
CA ASN A 38 2.34 -3.29 -14.99
C ASN A 38 3.48 -4.29 -14.76
N GLU A 39 4.66 -3.82 -14.39
CA GLU A 39 5.83 -4.66 -14.12
C GLU A 39 5.64 -5.45 -12.83
N VAL A 40 5.02 -4.84 -11.82
CA VAL A 40 4.59 -5.53 -10.60
C VAL A 40 3.59 -6.63 -10.94
N ALA A 41 2.59 -6.33 -11.77
CA ALA A 41 1.58 -7.30 -12.19
C ALA A 41 2.22 -8.52 -12.90
N GLN A 42 3.18 -8.27 -13.79
CA GLN A 42 3.95 -9.32 -14.45
C GLN A 42 4.80 -10.14 -13.47
N THR A 43 5.55 -9.46 -12.60
CA THR A 43 6.40 -10.10 -11.56
C THR A 43 5.56 -11.03 -10.68
N LEU A 44 4.39 -10.55 -10.28
CA LEU A 44 3.51 -11.21 -9.32
C LEU A 44 2.47 -12.13 -9.98
N ARG A 45 2.50 -12.27 -11.31
CA ARG A 45 1.56 -13.06 -12.13
C ARG A 45 0.09 -12.76 -11.85
N VAL A 46 -0.26 -11.49 -11.71
CA VAL A 46 -1.63 -11.00 -11.51
C VAL A 46 -1.97 -9.91 -12.52
N SER A 47 -3.22 -9.45 -12.55
CA SER A 47 -3.62 -8.32 -13.39
C SER A 47 -3.16 -6.98 -12.79
N LYS A 48 -2.93 -5.97 -13.63
CA LYS A 48 -2.70 -4.57 -13.18
C LYS A 48 -3.81 -4.10 -12.22
N ARG A 49 -5.06 -4.45 -12.52
CA ARG A 49 -6.23 -4.12 -11.69
C ARG A 49 -6.11 -4.70 -10.28
N THR A 50 -5.59 -5.92 -10.15
CA THR A 50 -5.34 -6.56 -8.86
C THR A 50 -4.27 -5.81 -8.08
N VAL A 51 -3.19 -5.39 -8.76
CA VAL A 51 -2.14 -4.56 -8.13
C VAL A 51 -2.70 -3.23 -7.65
N ASP A 52 -3.44 -2.53 -8.49
CA ASP A 52 -4.04 -1.23 -8.15
C ASP A 52 -5.03 -1.36 -6.97
N PHE A 53 -5.79 -2.47 -6.91
CA PHE A 53 -6.68 -2.77 -5.79
C PHE A 53 -5.92 -2.92 -4.46
N HIS A 54 -4.84 -3.71 -4.44
CA HIS A 54 -4.03 -3.87 -3.23
C HIS A 54 -3.30 -2.57 -2.86
N LEU A 55 -2.81 -1.80 -3.82
CA LEU A 55 -2.22 -0.48 -3.57
C LEU A 55 -3.22 0.47 -2.92
N ALA A 56 -4.46 0.53 -3.41
CA ALA A 56 -5.49 1.36 -2.81
C ALA A 56 -5.76 0.98 -1.35
N ARG A 57 -5.82 -0.32 -1.04
CA ARG A 57 -5.96 -0.79 0.36
C ARG A 57 -4.74 -0.48 1.22
N ALA A 58 -3.54 -0.63 0.66
CA ALA A 58 -2.31 -0.26 1.34
C ALA A 58 -2.28 1.23 1.67
N TYR A 59 -2.71 2.09 0.74
CA TYR A 59 -2.79 3.53 0.96
C TYR A 59 -3.78 3.92 2.06
N VAL A 60 -4.97 3.31 2.07
CA VAL A 60 -5.94 3.50 3.16
C VAL A 60 -5.35 3.11 4.52
N LYS A 61 -4.63 1.98 4.58
CA LYS A 61 -3.99 1.50 5.81
C LYS A 61 -2.82 2.36 6.27
N LEU A 62 -2.07 2.93 5.34
CA LEU A 62 -0.98 3.87 5.60
C LEU A 62 -1.48 5.30 5.89
N GLY A 63 -2.76 5.60 5.63
CA GLY A 63 -3.34 6.93 5.80
C GLY A 63 -2.83 7.94 4.76
N VAL A 64 -2.52 7.48 3.55
CA VAL A 64 -1.91 8.28 2.48
C VAL A 64 -2.79 8.29 1.24
N SER A 65 -2.64 9.30 0.39
CA SER A 65 -3.46 9.43 -0.83
C SER A 65 -2.70 9.14 -2.12
N ASN A 66 -1.37 9.04 -2.09
CA ASN A 66 -0.56 8.83 -3.28
C ASN A 66 0.73 8.05 -3.00
N ARG A 67 1.37 7.62 -4.09
CA ARG A 67 2.60 6.80 -4.06
C ARG A 67 3.75 7.47 -3.30
N PHE A 68 3.95 8.77 -3.48
CA PHE A 68 5.04 9.49 -2.83
C PHE A 68 4.82 9.62 -1.31
N GLN A 69 3.59 9.91 -0.90
CA GLN A 69 3.21 9.88 0.51
C GLN A 69 3.36 8.46 1.09
N ALA A 70 2.97 7.43 0.34
CA ALA A 70 3.17 6.04 0.75
C ALA A 70 4.64 5.69 0.94
N PHE A 71 5.53 6.15 0.05
CA PHE A 71 6.97 5.97 0.17
C PHE A 71 7.51 6.61 1.46
N ARG A 72 7.26 7.92 1.64
CA ARG A 72 7.69 8.65 2.85
C ARG A 72 7.17 7.97 4.12
N ARG A 73 5.88 7.59 4.12
CA ARG A 73 5.26 6.93 5.26
C ARG A 73 5.88 5.55 5.51
N ALA A 74 6.18 4.78 4.48
CA ALA A 74 6.83 3.49 4.63
C ALA A 74 8.25 3.60 5.19
N VAL A 75 9.01 4.64 4.82
CA VAL A 75 10.32 4.95 5.39
C VAL A 75 10.21 5.38 6.86
N GLU A 76 9.30 6.30 7.18
CA GLU A 76 9.03 6.74 8.58
C GLU A 76 8.68 5.57 9.51
N LEU A 77 7.99 4.56 8.97
CA LEU A 77 7.54 3.39 9.70
C LEU A 77 8.58 2.26 9.74
N GLY A 78 9.73 2.42 9.09
CA GLY A 78 10.77 1.39 9.01
C GLY A 78 10.39 0.16 8.17
N ILE A 79 9.29 0.21 7.41
CA ILE A 79 8.86 -0.85 6.48
C ILE A 79 9.92 -1.03 5.38
N ILE A 80 10.63 0.04 5.06
CA ILE A 80 11.66 0.09 4.03
C ILE A 80 12.83 0.87 4.59
N SER A 81 14.02 0.31 4.40
CA SER A 81 15.27 1.00 4.58
C SER A 81 15.70 1.61 3.26
N ASP A 82 16.03 2.90 3.26
CA ASP A 82 16.71 3.58 2.14
C ASP A 82 18.07 2.92 1.84
#